data_AF-F4G1V4-F1
#
_entry.id   AF-F4G1V4-F1
#
_cell.length_a   1.000
_cell.length_b   1.000
_cell.length_c   1.000
_cell.angle_alpha   90.00
_cell.angle_beta   90.00
_cell.angle_gamma   90.00
#
_symmetry.space_group_name_H-M   'P 1'
#
loop_
_entity.id
_entity.type
_entity.pdbx_description
1 polymer ?
#
loop_
_entity_poly.entity_id
_entity_poly.type
_entity_poly.pdbx_seq_one_letter_code
_entity_poly.pdbx_strand_id
1 'polypeptide(L)'
;MSIFRKKEEKNILHIDHINPQMKKAIKTLIDSGVPEVAKLYGFRYLFPRLREPIFIPYGRLDDDFKDTHEAFERILEEVDKIKDEGMQTYKTWYPTAEEINHFRFTFYSMTIEDGMKVGIAANPLASLDQDSFKLNEIGDEVRGKKVLILSSALAGQVVNTKSVFSNSSAVEFLDIVSSREDEIIESYLWLNKNFHEKYDKDKEYDVELGRTYMRRLFSIIKSVTSPKVANNSKDKDVIILPLFIYPKGKIVGNISIMEAWNSNESFATLLRQAQYHEMEVGPVVYNVDTINSLVETYGFSAEKLIVLTDQKVPAIDRLDHLKWLKRFKVEKETDFVKILKPSG
;
A
#
# COMPACT_ATOMS: atom_id res chain seq x y z
N MET A 1 7.86 -43.12 5.27
CA MET A 1 9.02 -42.30 5.68
C MET A 1 9.90 -42.09 4.45
N SER A 2 9.92 -40.88 3.91
CA SER A 2 10.65 -40.56 2.68
C SER A 2 12.05 -40.07 3.03
N ILE A 3 13.04 -40.92 2.75
CA ILE A 3 14.48 -40.72 2.96
C ILE A 3 15.08 -40.10 1.69
N PHE A 4 14.56 -38.94 1.27
CA PHE A 4 15.25 -38.12 0.29
C PHE A 4 16.12 -37.11 1.05
N ARG A 5 17.43 -37.36 0.99
CA ARG A 5 18.54 -36.54 1.47
C ARG A 5 18.16 -35.05 1.53
N LYS A 6 18.21 -34.46 2.73
CA LYS A 6 18.53 -33.03 2.88
C LYS A 6 19.88 -32.83 2.17
N LYS A 7 19.88 -32.38 0.91
CA LYS A 7 21.06 -31.74 0.34
C LYS A 7 21.45 -30.67 1.35
N GLU A 8 22.70 -30.64 1.79
CA GLU A 8 23.21 -29.51 2.55
C GLU A 8 22.87 -28.25 1.76
N GLU A 9 22.11 -27.34 2.39
CA GLU A 9 21.72 -26.08 1.78
C GLU A 9 23.00 -25.36 1.36
N LYS A 10 23.17 -25.11 0.06
CA LYS A 10 24.39 -24.45 -0.45
C LYS A 10 24.52 -23.10 0.25
N ASN A 11 25.70 -22.83 0.82
CA ASN A 11 25.95 -21.53 1.42
C ASN A 11 26.27 -20.50 0.33
N ILE A 12 25.27 -19.75 -0.10
CA ILE A 12 25.39 -18.71 -1.12
C ILE A 12 25.35 -17.33 -0.45
N LEU A 13 26.45 -16.58 -0.58
CA LEU A 13 26.64 -15.28 0.09
C LEU A 13 26.31 -14.07 -0.78
N HIS A 14 26.03 -14.26 -2.07
CA HIS A 14 25.74 -13.16 -3.01
C HIS A 14 24.73 -13.58 -4.06
N ILE A 15 23.85 -12.66 -4.46
CA ILE A 15 22.80 -12.91 -5.45
C ILE A 15 23.37 -13.19 -6.86
N ASP A 16 24.61 -12.80 -7.14
CA ASP A 16 25.24 -13.11 -8.43
C ASP A 16 25.61 -14.60 -8.59
N HIS A 17 25.51 -15.38 -7.51
CA HIS A 17 25.86 -16.81 -7.52
C HIS A 17 24.64 -17.74 -7.57
N ILE A 18 23.42 -17.20 -7.65
CA ILE A 18 22.21 -17.99 -7.93
C ILE A 18 21.90 -18.00 -9.42
N ASN A 19 20.98 -18.88 -9.84
CA ASN A 19 20.48 -18.93 -11.21
C ASN A 19 20.07 -17.52 -11.73
N PRO A 20 20.46 -17.13 -12.96
CA PRO A 20 20.16 -15.80 -13.51
C PRO A 20 18.67 -15.44 -13.54
N GLN A 21 17.78 -16.41 -13.78
CA GLN A 21 16.33 -16.18 -13.76
C GLN A 21 15.83 -15.86 -12.36
N MET A 22 16.35 -16.57 -11.35
CA MET A 22 16.05 -16.28 -9.95
C MET A 22 16.61 -14.92 -9.52
N LYS A 23 17.84 -14.58 -9.91
CA LYS A 23 18.43 -13.26 -9.66
C LYS A 23 17.53 -12.14 -10.22
N LYS A 24 17.16 -12.26 -11.50
CA LYS A 24 16.29 -11.30 -12.18
C LYS A 24 14.90 -11.24 -11.54
N ALA A 25 14.34 -12.38 -11.12
CA ALA A 25 13.05 -12.43 -10.43
C ALA A 25 13.10 -11.71 -9.09
N ILE A 26 14.09 -12.00 -8.23
CA ILE A 26 14.25 -11.36 -6.92
C ILE A 26 14.36 -9.84 -7.05
N LYS A 27 15.24 -9.34 -7.92
CA LYS A 27 15.38 -7.89 -8.16
C LYS A 27 14.04 -7.29 -8.62
N THR A 28 13.42 -7.89 -9.63
CA THR A 28 12.11 -7.44 -10.15
C THR A 28 11.03 -7.36 -9.06
N LEU A 29 10.92 -8.37 -8.19
CA LEU A 29 9.92 -8.41 -7.12
C LEU A 29 10.16 -7.34 -6.04
N ILE A 30 11.43 -7.07 -5.71
CA ILE A 30 11.81 -6.04 -4.73
C ILE A 30 11.42 -4.65 -5.28
N ASP A 31 11.74 -4.37 -6.55
CA ASP A 31 11.45 -3.09 -7.20
C ASP A 31 9.95 -2.91 -7.50
N SER A 32 9.22 -4.01 -7.67
CA SER A 32 7.76 -4.01 -7.93
C SER A 32 6.90 -4.03 -6.67
N GLY A 33 7.49 -3.86 -5.47
CA GLY A 33 6.78 -3.95 -4.18
C GLY A 33 5.73 -2.88 -3.87
N VAL A 34 5.73 -1.76 -4.62
CA VAL A 34 4.80 -0.61 -4.55
C VAL A 34 4.08 -0.37 -3.20
N PRO A 35 4.82 -0.09 -2.09
CA PRO A 35 4.23 0.11 -0.76
C PRO A 35 3.23 1.26 -0.68
N GLU A 36 3.38 2.25 -1.55
CA GLU A 36 2.46 3.38 -1.66
C GLU A 36 1.05 2.92 -2.06
N VAL A 37 0.92 2.00 -3.01
CA VAL A 37 -0.39 1.47 -3.42
C VAL A 37 -1.09 0.81 -2.23
N ALA A 38 -0.36 0.03 -1.42
CA ALA A 38 -0.91 -0.52 -0.17
C ALA A 38 -1.38 0.59 0.79
N LYS A 39 -0.59 1.66 0.95
CA LYS A 39 -0.96 2.84 1.76
C LYS A 39 -2.23 3.52 1.24
N LEU A 40 -2.42 3.63 -0.08
CA LEU A 40 -3.62 4.21 -0.68
C LEU A 40 -4.89 3.39 -0.43
N TYR A 41 -4.77 2.16 0.05
CA TYR A 41 -5.86 1.32 0.52
C TYR A 41 -5.92 1.17 2.05
N GLY A 42 -5.08 1.89 2.81
CA GLY A 42 -5.03 1.77 4.28
C GLY A 42 -4.32 0.50 4.79
N PHE A 43 -3.63 -0.24 3.92
CA PHE A 43 -2.80 -1.39 4.30
C PHE A 43 -1.33 -0.99 4.45
N ARG A 44 -0.57 -1.81 5.17
CA ARG A 44 0.88 -1.63 5.35
C ARG A 44 1.59 -2.97 5.37
N TYR A 45 2.83 -2.99 4.89
CA TYR A 45 3.71 -4.12 5.14
C TYR A 45 4.26 -4.03 6.56
N LEU A 46 4.18 -5.13 7.31
CA LEU A 46 4.72 -5.21 8.67
C LEU A 46 6.24 -5.25 8.61
N PHE A 47 6.88 -4.46 9.48
CA PHE A 47 8.34 -4.46 9.59
C PHE A 47 8.78 -5.44 10.67
N PRO A 48 9.89 -6.16 10.45
CA PRO A 48 10.44 -7.02 11.50
C PRO A 48 10.93 -6.19 12.69
N ARG A 49 10.67 -6.65 13.92
CA ARG A 49 11.22 -6.03 15.14
C ARG A 49 12.52 -6.67 15.60
N LEU A 50 12.63 -7.99 15.45
CA LEU A 50 13.80 -8.76 15.84
C LEU A 50 14.02 -9.90 14.86
N ARG A 51 15.13 -9.84 14.10
CA ARG A 51 15.40 -10.73 12.96
C ARG A 51 14.25 -10.74 11.95
N GLU A 52 14.43 -11.43 10.84
CA GLU A 52 13.37 -11.61 9.87
C GLU A 52 12.61 -12.93 10.14
N PRO A 53 11.30 -12.89 10.47
CA PRO A 53 10.52 -14.11 10.70
C PRO A 53 10.30 -14.95 9.43
N ILE A 54 10.22 -14.29 8.26
CA ILE A 54 10.02 -14.97 6.98
C ILE A 54 11.26 -14.73 6.11
N PHE A 55 12.30 -15.51 6.40
CA PHE A 55 13.58 -15.43 5.71
C PHE A 55 13.84 -16.66 4.84
N ILE A 56 14.17 -16.43 3.58
CA ILE A 56 14.51 -17.48 2.61
C ILE A 56 15.96 -17.30 2.16
N PRO A 57 16.88 -18.17 2.60
CA PRO A 57 18.28 -18.11 2.20
C PRO A 57 18.44 -18.49 0.72
N TYR A 58 19.40 -17.86 0.02
CA TYR A 58 19.65 -18.08 -1.41
C TYR A 58 19.91 -19.55 -1.76
N GLY A 59 20.53 -20.32 -0.85
CA GLY A 59 20.76 -21.74 -1.05
C GLY A 59 19.50 -22.59 -1.29
N ARG A 60 18.30 -22.08 -0.94
CA ARG A 60 17.00 -22.72 -1.22
C ARG A 60 16.37 -22.28 -2.54
N LEU A 61 16.95 -21.28 -3.18
CA LEU A 61 16.49 -20.66 -4.43
C LEU A 61 17.46 -20.94 -5.59
N ASP A 62 18.44 -21.84 -5.40
CA ASP A 62 19.48 -22.17 -6.38
C ASP A 62 19.13 -23.41 -7.22
N ASP A 63 17.88 -23.47 -7.69
CA ASP A 63 17.42 -24.46 -8.66
C ASP A 63 17.61 -23.93 -10.10
N ASP A 64 17.37 -24.78 -11.10
CA ASP A 64 17.35 -24.37 -12.51
C ASP A 64 15.93 -23.93 -12.91
N PHE A 65 15.81 -22.75 -13.52
CA PHE A 65 14.52 -22.17 -13.94
C PHE A 65 14.53 -21.84 -15.44
N LYS A 66 13.38 -22.06 -16.10
CA LYS A 66 13.18 -21.72 -17.51
C LYS A 66 13.01 -20.23 -17.71
N ASP A 67 12.29 -19.58 -16.80
CA ASP A 67 11.95 -18.16 -16.85
C ASP A 67 11.79 -17.57 -15.43
N THR A 68 11.57 -16.26 -15.39
CA THR A 68 11.42 -15.49 -14.15
C THR A 68 10.11 -15.79 -13.42
N HIS A 69 9.06 -16.26 -14.11
CA HIS A 69 7.79 -16.66 -13.49
C HIS A 69 7.93 -17.98 -12.75
N GLU A 70 8.61 -18.98 -13.32
CA GLU A 70 8.92 -20.23 -12.63
C GLU A 70 9.76 -19.98 -11.37
N ALA A 71 10.74 -19.07 -11.45
CA ALA A 71 11.53 -18.64 -10.29
C ALA A 71 10.67 -17.93 -9.24
N PHE A 72 9.70 -17.11 -9.65
CA PHE A 72 8.77 -16.46 -8.73
C PHE A 72 7.86 -17.47 -7.99
N GLU A 73 7.32 -18.46 -8.70
CA GLU A 73 6.54 -19.53 -8.06
C GLU A 73 7.38 -20.28 -7.01
N ARG A 74 8.65 -20.56 -7.31
CA ARG A 74 9.58 -21.16 -6.34
C ARG A 74 9.77 -20.29 -5.08
N ILE A 75 9.86 -18.97 -5.23
CA ILE A 75 9.91 -18.05 -4.08
C ILE A 75 8.63 -18.17 -3.24
N LEU A 76 7.46 -18.17 -3.88
CA LEU A 76 6.17 -18.31 -3.18
C LEU A 76 6.07 -19.65 -2.44
N GLU A 77 6.52 -20.75 -3.03
CA GLU A 77 6.59 -22.05 -2.36
C GLU A 77 7.48 -22.03 -1.11
N GLU A 78 8.63 -21.36 -1.16
CA GLU A 78 9.50 -21.23 0.02
C GLU A 78 8.87 -20.35 1.10
N VAL A 79 8.17 -19.27 0.71
CA VAL A 79 7.39 -18.46 1.67
C VAL A 79 6.32 -19.32 2.33
N ASP A 80 5.55 -20.09 1.56
CA ASP A 80 4.45 -20.91 2.07
C ASP A 80 4.89 -21.96 3.09
N LYS A 81 6.14 -22.43 3.02
CA LYS A 81 6.70 -23.39 4.01
C LYS A 81 6.96 -22.78 5.38
N ILE A 82 7.17 -21.46 5.47
CA ILE A 82 7.60 -20.78 6.69
C ILE A 82 6.62 -19.68 7.15
N LYS A 83 5.68 -19.28 6.29
CA LYS A 83 4.80 -18.13 6.55
C LYS A 83 3.96 -18.28 7.81
N ASP A 84 3.51 -19.49 8.15
CA ASP A 84 2.63 -19.69 9.29
C ASP A 84 3.38 -19.40 10.60
N GLU A 85 4.60 -19.90 10.75
CA GLU A 85 5.47 -19.59 11.89
C GLU A 85 5.87 -18.11 11.92
N GLY A 86 6.25 -17.56 10.76
CA GLY A 86 6.61 -16.15 10.65
C GLY A 86 5.45 -15.22 11.00
N MET A 87 4.24 -15.50 10.50
CA MET A 87 3.02 -14.75 10.82
C MET A 87 2.69 -14.83 12.32
N GLN A 88 2.88 -15.98 12.98
CA GLN A 88 2.70 -16.03 14.44
C GLN A 88 3.65 -15.08 15.18
N THR A 89 4.90 -14.97 14.71
CA THR A 89 5.84 -14.00 15.27
C THR A 89 5.35 -12.57 15.05
N TYR A 90 4.91 -12.22 13.83
CA TYR A 90 4.33 -10.90 13.56
C TYR A 90 3.11 -10.58 14.43
N LYS A 91 2.22 -11.55 14.70
CA LYS A 91 1.06 -11.39 15.61
C LYS A 91 1.47 -11.00 17.02
N THR A 92 2.62 -11.49 17.51
CA THR A 92 3.13 -11.07 18.82
C THR A 92 3.57 -9.60 18.83
N TRP A 93 4.11 -9.11 17.71
CA TRP A 93 4.57 -7.73 17.58
C TRP A 93 3.43 -6.76 17.27
N TYR A 94 2.45 -7.22 16.50
CA TYR A 94 1.31 -6.44 16.00
C TYR A 94 0.00 -7.14 16.36
N PRO A 95 -0.40 -7.13 17.65
CA PRO A 95 -1.53 -7.91 18.14
C PRO A 95 -2.89 -7.48 17.55
N THR A 96 -2.95 -6.30 16.95
CA THR A 96 -4.15 -5.75 16.29
C THR A 96 -4.13 -5.88 14.77
N ALA A 97 -3.02 -6.37 14.19
CA ALA A 97 -2.92 -6.59 12.76
C ALA A 97 -3.82 -7.75 12.33
N GLU A 98 -4.39 -7.63 11.14
CA GLU A 98 -4.88 -8.78 10.39
C GLU A 98 -4.02 -8.92 9.14
N GLU A 99 -3.22 -9.98 9.13
CA GLU A 99 -2.29 -10.26 8.04
C GLU A 99 -3.03 -10.76 6.80
N ILE A 100 -2.50 -10.37 5.65
CA ILE A 100 -3.00 -10.69 4.32
C ILE A 100 -1.89 -11.44 3.59
N ASN A 101 -2.27 -12.46 2.82
CA ASN A 101 -1.33 -13.35 2.12
C ASN A 101 -0.71 -12.71 0.86
N HIS A 102 -0.12 -11.53 1.03
CA HIS A 102 0.73 -10.83 0.07
C HIS A 102 1.98 -10.36 0.82
N PHE A 103 3.14 -10.47 0.20
CA PHE A 103 4.41 -10.16 0.87
C PHE A 103 5.19 -9.15 0.05
N ARG A 104 5.89 -8.24 0.73
CA ARG A 104 6.92 -7.41 0.13
C ARG A 104 8.27 -8.05 0.35
N PHE A 105 8.97 -8.33 -0.74
CA PHE A 105 10.33 -8.87 -0.67
C PHE A 105 11.36 -7.77 -0.45
N THR A 106 12.42 -8.09 0.30
CA THR A 106 13.60 -7.23 0.50
C THR A 106 14.86 -8.09 0.61
N PHE A 107 16.02 -7.52 0.27
CA PHE A 107 17.30 -8.16 0.55
C PHE A 107 17.55 -8.26 2.04
N TYR A 108 18.02 -9.41 2.51
CA TYR A 108 18.29 -9.62 3.93
C TYR A 108 19.51 -10.51 4.16
N SER A 109 20.23 -10.23 5.24
CA SER A 109 21.29 -11.08 5.75
C SER A 109 21.22 -11.18 7.27
N MET A 110 21.66 -12.32 7.79
CA MET A 110 21.75 -12.54 9.24
C MET A 110 22.99 -13.35 9.58
N THR A 111 23.55 -13.09 10.76
CA THR A 111 24.61 -13.92 11.35
C THR A 111 24.00 -15.02 12.20
N ILE A 112 24.40 -16.25 11.94
CA ILE A 112 24.12 -17.45 12.75
C ILE A 112 25.45 -18.02 13.28
N GLU A 113 25.40 -18.99 14.19
CA GLU A 113 26.59 -19.57 14.83
C GLU A 113 27.60 -20.11 13.80
N ASP A 114 27.12 -20.67 12.68
CA ASP A 114 27.94 -21.22 11.60
C ASP A 114 28.32 -20.20 10.49
N GLY A 115 28.09 -18.90 10.71
CA GLY A 115 28.47 -17.82 9.80
C GLY A 115 27.30 -16.97 9.29
N MET A 116 27.53 -16.24 8.20
CA MET A 116 26.52 -15.37 7.60
C MET A 116 25.62 -16.17 6.65
N LYS A 117 24.31 -15.93 6.72
CA LYS A 117 23.33 -16.34 5.70
C LYS A 117 22.78 -15.12 4.99
N VAL A 118 22.63 -15.22 3.67
CA VAL A 118 22.10 -14.16 2.80
C VAL A 118 20.93 -14.72 2.00
N GLY A 119 19.93 -13.88 1.76
CA GLY A 119 18.71 -14.27 1.08
C GLY A 119 17.73 -13.12 0.92
N ILE A 120 16.46 -13.48 0.88
CA ILE A 120 15.34 -12.54 0.84
C ILE A 120 14.49 -12.64 2.11
N ALA A 121 14.01 -11.50 2.56
CA ALA A 121 12.99 -11.34 3.58
C ALA A 121 11.62 -11.12 2.91
N ALA A 122 10.54 -11.62 3.51
CA ALA A 122 9.19 -11.46 3.00
C ALA A 122 8.26 -10.86 4.07
N ASN A 123 8.03 -9.56 3.96
CA ASN A 123 7.23 -8.80 4.91
C ASN A 123 5.73 -8.90 4.58
N PRO A 124 4.87 -9.40 5.47
CA PRO A 124 3.45 -9.57 5.17
C PRO A 124 2.73 -8.23 5.08
N LEU A 125 1.81 -8.13 4.13
CA LEU A 125 0.81 -7.07 4.09
C LEU A 125 -0.17 -7.27 5.25
N ALA A 126 -0.63 -6.19 5.87
CA ALA A 126 -1.62 -6.26 6.93
C ALA A 126 -2.54 -5.05 6.93
N SER A 127 -3.75 -5.24 7.43
CA SER A 127 -4.56 -4.15 7.97
C SER A 127 -4.18 -3.93 9.42
N LEU A 128 -4.16 -2.67 9.86
CA LEU A 128 -3.93 -2.29 11.25
C LEU A 128 -5.18 -1.62 11.80
N ASP A 129 -5.41 -1.73 13.12
CA ASP A 129 -6.50 -1.04 13.83
C ASP A 129 -6.40 0.47 13.71
N GLN A 130 -5.17 0.99 13.62
CA GLN A 130 -4.86 2.39 13.42
C GLN A 130 -3.92 2.59 12.24
N ASP A 131 -4.14 3.67 11.52
CA ASP A 131 -3.31 4.13 10.42
C ASP A 131 -2.79 5.55 10.67
N SER A 132 -2.42 6.25 9.60
CA SER A 132 -1.97 7.64 9.63
C SER A 132 -3.08 8.63 10.00
N PHE A 133 -4.35 8.25 9.91
CA PHE A 133 -5.52 9.13 10.01
C PHE A 133 -6.13 9.22 11.43
N LYS A 134 -5.48 8.64 12.46
CA LYS A 134 -5.86 8.80 13.89
C LYS A 134 -7.33 8.49 14.20
N LEU A 135 -7.84 7.38 13.67
CA LEU A 135 -9.26 6.99 13.75
C LEU A 135 -9.87 6.93 15.16
N ASN A 136 -9.07 6.75 16.21
CA ASN A 136 -9.58 6.72 17.59
C ASN A 136 -10.31 8.02 17.99
N GLU A 137 -9.99 9.16 17.37
CA GLU A 137 -10.61 10.46 17.67
C GLU A 137 -12.08 10.57 17.23
N ILE A 138 -12.56 9.62 16.40
CA ILE A 138 -13.92 9.61 15.85
C ILE A 138 -14.77 8.43 16.32
N GLY A 139 -14.28 7.63 17.27
CA GLY A 139 -14.94 6.39 17.67
C GLY A 139 -16.38 6.54 18.14
N ASP A 140 -16.69 7.63 18.86
CA ASP A 140 -18.06 7.91 19.31
C ASP A 140 -18.96 8.41 18.17
N GLU A 141 -18.40 9.09 17.16
CA GLU A 141 -19.17 9.62 16.03
C GLU A 141 -19.63 8.53 15.07
N VAL A 142 -18.92 7.41 15.00
CA VAL A 142 -19.23 6.30 14.08
C VAL A 142 -19.94 5.13 14.75
N ARG A 143 -19.98 5.08 16.09
CA ARG A 143 -20.57 3.97 16.84
C ARG A 143 -22.05 3.78 16.50
N GLY A 144 -22.41 2.58 16.04
CA GLY A 144 -23.78 2.23 15.66
C GLY A 144 -24.30 2.96 14.42
N LYS A 145 -23.44 3.66 13.66
CA LYS A 145 -23.82 4.45 12.48
C LYS A 145 -23.61 3.68 11.17
N LYS A 146 -24.31 4.09 10.13
CA LYS A 146 -24.03 3.71 8.74
C LYS A 146 -23.05 4.73 8.16
N VAL A 147 -21.84 4.27 7.86
CA VAL A 147 -20.72 5.11 7.45
C VAL A 147 -20.43 4.90 5.96
N LEU A 148 -20.20 5.98 5.23
CA LEU A 148 -19.60 5.95 3.91
C LEU A 148 -18.27 6.70 3.91
N ILE A 149 -17.22 6.03 3.46
CA ILE A 149 -15.87 6.58 3.33
C ILE A 149 -15.65 6.97 1.87
N LEU A 150 -15.30 8.23 1.64
CA LEU A 150 -15.19 8.83 0.31
C LEU A 150 -13.88 8.48 -0.43
N SER A 151 -13.26 7.34 -0.14
CA SER A 151 -12.11 6.80 -0.87
C SER A 151 -11.70 5.42 -0.32
N SER A 152 -10.74 4.77 -0.99
CA SER A 152 -10.17 3.50 -0.52
C SER A 152 -9.12 3.65 0.57
N ALA A 153 -8.74 4.88 0.97
CA ALA A 153 -7.64 5.15 1.90
C ALA A 153 -7.76 4.48 3.28
N LEU A 154 -8.97 4.07 3.68
CA LEU A 154 -9.26 3.38 4.93
C LEU A 154 -9.74 1.94 4.73
N ALA A 155 -9.64 1.37 3.52
CA ALA A 155 -10.20 0.06 3.21
C ALA A 155 -9.63 -1.05 4.12
N GLY A 156 -8.33 -0.97 4.47
CA GLY A 156 -7.71 -1.84 5.46
C GLY A 156 -8.39 -1.77 6.83
N GLN A 157 -8.70 -0.58 7.31
CA GLN A 157 -9.36 -0.40 8.61
C GLN A 157 -10.82 -0.87 8.54
N VAL A 158 -11.50 -0.72 7.40
CA VAL A 158 -12.87 -1.21 7.22
C VAL A 158 -12.98 -2.73 7.32
N VAL A 159 -11.96 -3.46 6.87
CA VAL A 159 -11.93 -4.94 6.95
C VAL A 159 -11.34 -5.46 8.26
N ASN A 160 -10.59 -4.64 9.00
CA ASN A 160 -9.98 -5.02 10.27
C ASN A 160 -11.03 -5.09 11.40
N THR A 161 -11.20 -6.27 12.01
CA THR A 161 -12.19 -6.52 13.07
C THR A 161 -11.89 -5.82 14.39
N LYS A 162 -10.67 -5.30 14.57
CA LYS A 162 -10.23 -4.56 15.77
C LYS A 162 -10.18 -3.05 15.55
N SER A 163 -10.51 -2.57 14.35
CA SER A 163 -10.54 -1.13 14.08
C SER A 163 -11.77 -0.46 14.71
N VAL A 164 -11.75 0.88 14.73
CA VAL A 164 -12.88 1.70 15.18
C VAL A 164 -14.17 1.40 14.41
N PHE A 165 -14.07 1.01 13.14
CA PHE A 165 -15.20 0.70 12.28
C PHE A 165 -15.94 -0.60 12.65
N SER A 166 -15.33 -1.48 13.45
CA SER A 166 -15.99 -2.68 13.97
C SER A 166 -17.22 -2.36 14.83
N ASN A 167 -17.29 -1.15 15.40
CA ASN A 167 -18.41 -0.68 16.23
C ASN A 167 -19.51 0.03 15.45
N SER A 168 -19.38 0.17 14.13
CA SER A 168 -20.37 0.79 13.25
C SER A 168 -21.44 -0.23 12.83
N SER A 169 -22.66 0.23 12.53
CA SER A 169 -23.73 -0.68 12.05
C SER A 169 -23.48 -1.21 10.63
N ALA A 170 -22.91 -0.36 9.78
CA ALA A 170 -22.46 -0.70 8.44
C ALA A 170 -21.39 0.29 8.01
N VAL A 171 -20.38 -0.17 7.28
CA VAL A 171 -19.31 0.69 6.74
C VAL A 171 -19.05 0.26 5.31
N GLU A 172 -19.08 1.23 4.41
CA GLU A 172 -18.74 1.06 3.01
C GLU A 172 -17.76 2.15 2.58
N PHE A 173 -17.03 1.91 1.49
CA PHE A 173 -16.10 2.88 0.94
C PHE A 173 -16.16 2.94 -0.59
N LEU A 174 -15.74 4.06 -1.15
CA LEU A 174 -15.62 4.26 -2.60
C LEU A 174 -14.21 3.86 -3.06
N ASP A 175 -14.11 2.91 -3.98
CA ASP A 175 -12.82 2.48 -4.52
C ASP A 175 -12.40 3.32 -5.72
N ILE A 176 -11.75 4.45 -5.46
CA ILE A 176 -11.26 5.36 -6.51
C ILE A 176 -9.92 4.92 -7.11
N VAL A 177 -9.21 4.00 -6.47
CA VAL A 177 -7.87 3.57 -6.91
C VAL A 177 -8.00 2.47 -7.98
N SER A 178 -8.96 1.55 -7.83
CA SER A 178 -9.18 0.45 -8.77
C SER A 178 -9.44 0.90 -10.22
N SER A 179 -10.09 2.06 -10.42
CA SER A 179 -10.34 2.61 -11.75
C SER A 179 -9.07 3.06 -12.48
N ARG A 180 -7.95 3.22 -11.75
CA ARG A 180 -6.63 3.60 -12.30
C ARG A 180 -5.59 2.48 -12.17
N GLU A 181 -6.01 1.24 -11.89
CA GLU A 181 -5.11 0.10 -11.67
C GLU A 181 -4.07 -0.05 -12.79
N ASP A 182 -4.52 -0.17 -14.05
CA ASP A 182 -3.60 -0.35 -15.18
C ASP A 182 -2.65 0.84 -15.33
N GLU A 183 -3.14 2.07 -15.16
CA GLU A 183 -2.30 3.28 -15.26
C GLU A 183 -1.21 3.31 -14.18
N ILE A 184 -1.55 2.95 -12.95
CA ILE A 184 -0.61 2.85 -11.82
C ILE A 184 0.46 1.81 -12.13
N ILE A 185 0.05 0.62 -12.57
CA ILE A 185 0.96 -0.48 -12.90
C ILE A 185 1.91 -0.09 -14.04
N GLU A 186 1.39 0.41 -15.15
CA GLU A 186 2.23 0.84 -16.28
C GLU A 186 3.20 1.95 -15.90
N SER A 187 2.78 2.88 -15.03
CA SER A 187 3.65 3.96 -14.57
C SER A 187 4.83 3.44 -13.75
N TYR A 188 4.61 2.53 -12.80
CA TYR A 188 5.71 1.92 -12.04
C TYR A 188 6.58 1.00 -12.90
N LEU A 189 5.99 0.25 -13.83
CA LEU A 189 6.77 -0.55 -14.79
C LEU A 189 7.70 0.33 -15.63
N TRP A 190 7.20 1.45 -16.12
CA TRP A 190 7.99 2.44 -16.84
C TRP A 190 9.10 3.02 -15.95
N LEU A 191 8.76 3.37 -14.70
CA LEU A 191 9.68 3.95 -13.73
C LEU A 191 10.86 3.01 -13.45
N ASN A 192 10.56 1.75 -13.12
CA ASN A 192 11.55 0.72 -12.83
C ASN A 192 12.39 0.41 -14.07
N LYS A 193 11.76 0.18 -15.23
CA LYS A 193 12.48 -0.06 -16.48
C LYS A 193 13.46 1.07 -16.80
N ASN A 194 13.03 2.32 -16.69
CA ASN A 194 13.85 3.50 -16.96
C ASN A 194 15.03 3.61 -15.97
N PHE A 195 14.81 3.31 -14.70
CA PHE A 195 15.88 3.22 -13.70
C PHE A 195 16.93 2.17 -14.09
N HIS A 196 16.52 0.94 -14.38
CA HIS A 196 17.45 -0.13 -14.72
C HIS A 196 18.18 0.12 -16.05
N GLU A 197 17.51 0.68 -17.06
CA GLU A 197 18.15 0.99 -18.35
C GLU A 197 19.26 2.04 -18.24
N LYS A 198 19.11 2.99 -17.31
CA LYS A 198 20.05 4.10 -17.13
C LYS A 198 21.13 3.86 -16.07
N TYR A 199 20.80 3.16 -14.98
CA TYR A 199 21.64 3.13 -13.78
C TYR A 199 22.04 1.73 -13.32
N ASP A 200 21.29 0.69 -13.71
CA ASP A 200 21.64 -0.69 -13.35
C ASP A 200 22.61 -1.27 -14.38
N LYS A 201 23.78 -1.71 -13.91
CA LYS A 201 24.81 -2.33 -14.76
C LYS A 201 24.33 -3.64 -15.37
N ASP A 202 23.49 -4.37 -14.65
CA ASP A 202 23.01 -5.69 -15.07
C ASP A 202 21.73 -5.58 -15.93
N LYS A 203 21.07 -4.41 -15.91
CA LYS A 203 19.76 -4.14 -16.55
C LYS A 203 18.73 -5.22 -16.22
N GLU A 204 18.74 -5.68 -14.98
CA GLU A 204 17.94 -6.82 -14.55
C GLU A 204 16.57 -6.36 -14.08
N TYR A 205 15.64 -6.23 -15.03
CA TYR A 205 14.24 -6.00 -14.75
C TYR A 205 13.35 -6.78 -15.72
N ASP A 206 12.39 -7.52 -15.19
CA ASP A 206 11.40 -8.25 -15.98
C ASP A 206 10.04 -7.56 -15.91
N VAL A 207 9.65 -6.90 -17.00
CA VAL A 207 8.42 -6.10 -17.06
C VAL A 207 7.17 -6.96 -16.84
N GLU A 208 7.14 -8.18 -17.38
CA GLU A 208 5.96 -9.05 -17.30
C GLU A 208 5.84 -9.71 -15.92
N LEU A 209 6.95 -10.07 -15.30
CA LEU A 209 6.92 -10.51 -13.90
C LEU A 209 6.53 -9.35 -12.97
N GLY A 210 7.10 -8.15 -13.16
CA GLY A 210 6.74 -6.97 -12.36
C GLY A 210 5.25 -6.65 -12.46
N ARG A 211 4.68 -6.76 -13.67
CA ARG A 211 3.24 -6.61 -13.93
C ARG A 211 2.43 -7.66 -13.18
N THR A 212 2.85 -8.92 -13.27
CA THR A 212 2.19 -10.05 -12.60
C THR A 212 2.13 -9.84 -11.10
N TYR A 213 3.25 -9.44 -10.50
CA TYR A 213 3.36 -9.22 -9.07
C TYR A 213 2.55 -8.00 -8.59
N MET A 214 2.57 -6.88 -9.32
CA MET A 214 1.73 -5.72 -8.95
C MET A 214 0.23 -6.02 -9.12
N ARG A 215 -0.19 -6.73 -10.16
CA ARG A 215 -1.59 -7.18 -10.31
C ARG A 215 -2.02 -8.09 -9.17
N ARG A 216 -1.11 -8.94 -8.67
CA ARG A 216 -1.38 -9.79 -7.51
C ARG A 216 -1.75 -8.96 -6.28
N LEU A 217 -1.07 -7.84 -6.02
CA LEU A 217 -1.41 -6.93 -4.92
C LEU A 217 -2.86 -6.41 -5.04
N PHE A 218 -3.23 -5.87 -6.20
CA PHE A 218 -4.59 -5.37 -6.46
C PHE A 218 -5.63 -6.47 -6.32
N SER A 219 -5.37 -7.65 -6.89
CA SER A 219 -6.26 -8.81 -6.80
C SER A 219 -6.52 -9.22 -5.35
N ILE A 220 -5.47 -9.27 -4.53
CA ILE A 220 -5.58 -9.64 -3.12
C ILE A 220 -6.33 -8.57 -2.33
N ILE A 221 -6.01 -7.28 -2.51
CA ILE A 221 -6.75 -6.18 -1.88
C ILE A 221 -8.23 -6.27 -2.25
N LYS A 222 -8.56 -6.41 -3.53
CA LYS A 222 -9.94 -6.53 -4.00
C LYS A 222 -10.65 -7.73 -3.38
N SER A 223 -9.97 -8.87 -3.25
CA SER A 223 -10.55 -10.08 -2.66
C SER A 223 -10.98 -9.90 -1.21
N VAL A 224 -10.27 -9.08 -0.43
CA VAL A 224 -10.58 -8.84 0.99
C VAL A 224 -11.54 -7.66 1.17
N THR A 225 -11.52 -6.66 0.28
CA THR A 225 -12.30 -5.43 0.43
C THR A 225 -13.62 -5.41 -0.35
N SER A 226 -13.80 -6.24 -1.38
CA SER A 226 -15.00 -6.18 -2.25
C SER A 226 -16.35 -6.20 -1.53
N PRO A 227 -16.55 -6.92 -0.40
CA PRO A 227 -17.84 -6.89 0.31
C PRO A 227 -18.18 -5.53 0.94
N LYS A 228 -17.20 -4.61 1.01
CA LYS A 228 -17.31 -3.30 1.65
C LYS A 228 -17.27 -2.15 0.64
N VAL A 229 -17.10 -2.45 -0.65
CA VAL A 229 -17.15 -1.42 -1.70
C VAL A 229 -18.59 -0.97 -1.88
N ALA A 230 -18.83 0.34 -1.83
CA ALA A 230 -20.17 0.92 -1.93
C ALA A 230 -20.72 0.73 -3.36
N ASN A 231 -21.84 0.01 -3.47
CA ASN A 231 -22.61 -0.09 -4.72
C ASN A 231 -23.78 0.93 -4.77
N ASN A 232 -24.18 1.48 -3.62
CA ASN A 232 -25.19 2.52 -3.48
C ASN A 232 -24.88 3.38 -2.24
N SER A 233 -24.92 4.70 -2.38
CA SER A 233 -24.45 5.66 -1.38
C SER A 233 -25.56 6.33 -0.59
N LYS A 234 -26.82 5.91 -0.74
CA LYS A 234 -27.96 6.52 -0.04
C LYS A 234 -28.03 6.09 1.42
N ASP A 235 -28.70 6.90 2.23
CA ASP A 235 -29.06 6.62 3.62
C ASP A 235 -27.87 6.34 4.56
N LYS A 236 -26.88 7.23 4.53
CA LYS A 236 -25.70 7.20 5.42
C LYS A 236 -25.86 8.22 6.54
N ASP A 237 -25.53 7.81 7.75
CA ASP A 237 -25.59 8.70 8.91
C ASP A 237 -24.36 9.61 8.97
N VAL A 238 -23.21 9.09 8.54
CA VAL A 238 -21.90 9.78 8.60
C VAL A 238 -21.15 9.57 7.29
N ILE A 239 -20.63 10.67 6.76
CA ILE A 239 -19.67 10.63 5.65
C ILE A 239 -18.27 10.90 6.21
N ILE A 240 -17.29 10.12 5.78
CA ILE A 240 -15.88 10.31 6.15
C ILE A 240 -15.09 10.61 4.88
N LEU A 241 -14.30 11.68 4.91
CA LEU A 241 -13.31 12.00 3.89
C LEU A 241 -11.89 11.82 4.47
N PRO A 242 -11.20 10.74 4.11
CA PRO A 242 -9.76 10.64 4.32
C PRO A 242 -9.05 11.52 3.30
N LEU A 243 -8.25 12.47 3.77
CA LEU A 243 -7.55 13.46 2.96
C LEU A 243 -6.03 13.35 3.19
N PHE A 244 -5.30 12.91 2.16
CA PHE A 244 -3.85 12.97 2.17
C PHE A 244 -3.36 14.41 2.01
N ILE A 245 -2.43 14.84 2.86
CA ILE A 245 -1.82 16.17 2.80
C ILE A 245 -0.51 16.10 2.04
N TYR A 246 -0.48 16.73 0.87
CA TYR A 246 0.72 16.79 0.02
C TYR A 246 1.38 18.18 0.03
N PRO A 247 2.70 18.26 -0.21
CA PRO A 247 3.36 19.53 -0.45
C PRO A 247 2.72 20.27 -1.63
N LYS A 248 2.60 21.60 -1.55
CA LYS A 248 1.95 22.43 -2.59
C LYS A 248 2.48 22.14 -4.00
N GLY A 249 3.78 21.90 -4.14
CA GLY A 249 4.41 21.59 -5.43
C GLY A 249 3.96 20.28 -6.06
N LYS A 250 3.44 19.31 -5.29
CA LYS A 250 2.93 18.02 -5.77
C LYS A 250 1.41 18.01 -5.98
N ILE A 251 0.71 19.11 -5.68
CA ILE A 251 -0.73 19.22 -5.93
C ILE A 251 -0.93 19.37 -7.45
N VAL A 252 -1.69 18.45 -8.03
CA VAL A 252 -2.02 18.42 -9.46
C VAL A 252 -3.54 18.33 -9.65
N GLY A 253 -4.01 18.69 -10.85
CA GLY A 253 -5.40 18.47 -11.25
C GLY A 253 -5.62 17.04 -11.77
N ASN A 254 -6.73 16.84 -12.47
CA ASN A 254 -7.04 15.56 -13.10
C ASN A 254 -6.21 15.30 -14.37
N ILE A 255 -5.00 14.76 -14.20
CA ILE A 255 -4.08 14.38 -15.28
C ILE A 255 -3.58 12.93 -15.10
N SER A 256 -2.89 12.40 -16.12
CA SER A 256 -2.27 11.07 -16.01
C SER A 256 -1.05 11.07 -15.07
N ILE A 257 -0.73 9.92 -14.47
CA ILE A 257 0.42 9.73 -13.56
C ILE A 257 1.72 10.07 -14.28
N MET A 258 1.91 9.54 -15.49
CA MET A 258 3.11 9.83 -16.27
C MET A 258 3.20 11.31 -16.68
N GLU A 259 2.09 11.94 -17.04
CA GLU A 259 2.08 13.38 -17.35
C GLU A 259 2.44 14.21 -16.12
N ALA A 260 1.86 13.90 -14.96
CA ALA A 260 2.20 14.55 -13.70
C ALA A 260 3.70 14.41 -13.41
N TRP A 261 4.25 13.20 -13.52
CA TRP A 261 5.64 12.94 -13.23
C TRP A 261 6.62 13.69 -14.15
N ASN A 262 6.26 13.89 -15.42
CA ASN A 262 7.12 14.56 -16.39
C ASN A 262 6.94 16.09 -16.44
N SER A 263 5.74 16.60 -16.15
CA SER A 263 5.41 18.03 -16.33
C SER A 263 5.41 18.84 -15.03
N ASN A 264 5.12 18.21 -13.89
CA ASN A 264 5.16 18.89 -12.60
C ASN A 264 6.60 18.95 -12.09
N GLU A 265 7.08 20.15 -11.80
CA GLU A 265 8.48 20.40 -11.46
C GLU A 265 8.96 19.66 -10.20
N SER A 266 8.08 19.40 -9.23
CA SER A 266 8.44 18.65 -8.03
C SER A 266 8.75 17.19 -8.36
N PHE A 267 7.98 16.56 -9.25
CA PHE A 267 8.25 15.20 -9.70
C PHE A 267 9.36 15.13 -10.74
N ALA A 268 9.38 16.05 -11.70
CA ALA A 268 10.40 16.08 -12.75
C ALA A 268 11.81 16.25 -12.17
N THR A 269 11.94 17.01 -11.07
CA THR A 269 13.22 17.13 -10.35
C THR A 269 13.68 15.80 -9.77
N LEU A 270 12.81 15.01 -9.15
CA LEU A 270 13.15 13.69 -8.60
C LEU A 270 13.68 12.77 -9.71
N LEU A 271 13.02 12.75 -10.88
CA LEU A 271 13.47 11.96 -12.03
C LEU A 271 14.85 12.40 -12.55
N ARG A 272 15.10 13.72 -12.63
CA ARG A 272 16.40 14.26 -13.05
C ARG A 272 17.51 13.95 -12.05
N GLN A 273 17.18 13.90 -10.76
CA GLN A 273 18.11 13.59 -9.66
C GLN A 273 18.23 12.08 -9.39
N ALA A 274 17.61 11.24 -10.22
CA ALA A 274 17.57 9.79 -10.06
C ALA A 274 16.98 9.30 -8.71
N GLN A 275 16.08 10.08 -8.12
CA GLN A 275 15.34 9.74 -6.90
C GLN A 275 14.05 8.97 -7.23
N TYR A 276 14.17 7.87 -8.00
CA TYR A 276 13.03 7.06 -8.46
C TYR A 276 12.21 6.49 -7.29
N HIS A 277 12.85 6.18 -6.16
CA HIS A 277 12.20 5.66 -4.96
C HIS A 277 11.31 6.68 -4.22
N GLU A 278 11.40 7.98 -4.56
CA GLU A 278 10.57 9.05 -3.99
C GLU A 278 9.35 9.40 -4.88
N MET A 279 9.19 8.71 -6.02
CA MET A 279 8.08 8.94 -6.93
C MET A 279 6.77 8.43 -6.33
N GLU A 280 5.76 9.29 -6.35
CA GLU A 280 4.47 9.04 -5.69
C GLU A 280 3.32 9.12 -6.71
N VAL A 281 2.38 8.16 -6.65
CA VAL A 281 1.12 8.20 -7.43
C VAL A 281 -0.04 8.83 -6.65
N GLY A 282 0.05 8.85 -5.32
CA GLY A 282 -0.98 9.33 -4.41
C GLY A 282 -1.49 10.73 -4.72
N PRO A 283 -0.63 11.74 -4.97
CA PRO A 283 -1.07 13.10 -5.31
C PRO A 283 -1.90 13.19 -6.61
N VAL A 284 -1.70 12.24 -7.53
CA VAL A 284 -2.39 12.20 -8.82
C VAL A 284 -3.70 11.40 -8.70
N VAL A 285 -3.72 10.32 -7.92
CA VAL A 285 -4.91 9.50 -7.69
C VAL A 285 -5.90 10.21 -6.75
N TYR A 286 -5.41 10.82 -5.68
CA TYR A 286 -6.19 11.60 -4.70
C TYR A 286 -6.10 13.10 -5.00
N ASN A 287 -6.17 13.47 -6.28
CA ASN A 287 -6.05 14.86 -6.72
C ASN A 287 -7.24 15.73 -6.27
N VAL A 288 -7.05 17.05 -6.31
CA VAL A 288 -8.03 18.02 -5.83
C VAL A 288 -9.39 17.93 -6.53
N ASP A 289 -9.39 17.65 -7.84
CA ASP A 289 -10.63 17.55 -8.63
C ASP A 289 -11.44 16.32 -8.22
N THR A 290 -10.75 15.20 -7.99
CA THR A 290 -11.34 13.95 -7.49
C THR A 290 -11.95 14.15 -6.12
N ILE A 291 -11.21 14.75 -5.17
CA ILE A 291 -11.71 15.03 -3.82
C ILE A 291 -12.92 15.97 -3.85
N ASN A 292 -12.86 17.06 -4.64
CA ASN A 292 -13.98 17.98 -4.78
C ASN A 292 -15.22 17.27 -5.32
N SER A 293 -15.07 16.47 -6.38
CA SER A 293 -16.19 15.72 -6.99
C SER A 293 -16.85 14.75 -5.99
N LEU A 294 -16.06 14.04 -5.19
CA LEU A 294 -16.57 13.10 -4.20
C LEU A 294 -17.39 13.81 -3.10
N VAL A 295 -16.89 14.94 -2.59
CA VAL A 295 -17.60 15.70 -1.56
C VAL A 295 -18.84 16.39 -2.13
N GLU A 296 -18.79 16.92 -3.34
CA GLU A 296 -19.97 17.50 -4.01
C GLU A 296 -21.08 16.48 -4.22
N THR A 297 -20.70 15.24 -4.56
CA THR A 297 -21.65 14.15 -4.82
C THR A 297 -22.24 13.59 -3.53
N TYR A 298 -21.43 13.38 -2.49
CA TYR A 298 -21.82 12.60 -1.30
C TYR A 298 -21.78 13.38 0.01
N GLY A 299 -20.95 14.41 0.13
CA GLY A 299 -20.67 15.10 1.40
C GLY A 299 -21.87 15.82 2.02
N PHE A 300 -22.90 16.12 1.22
CA PHE A 300 -24.14 16.77 1.68
C PHE A 300 -25.27 15.78 1.96
N SER A 301 -25.05 14.47 1.79
CA SER A 301 -26.08 13.43 1.91
C SER A 301 -26.29 12.91 3.34
N ALA A 302 -25.48 13.36 4.30
CA ALA A 302 -25.56 12.97 5.70
C ALA A 302 -25.56 14.19 6.62
N GLU A 303 -25.83 13.95 7.91
CA GLU A 303 -25.84 14.99 8.93
C GLU A 303 -24.46 15.64 9.11
N LYS A 304 -23.40 14.83 8.98
CA LYS A 304 -22.02 15.24 9.21
C LYS A 304 -21.06 14.70 8.16
N LEU A 305 -20.08 15.53 7.82
CA LEU A 305 -18.87 15.18 7.09
C LEU A 305 -17.69 15.22 8.07
N ILE A 306 -17.02 14.10 8.26
CA ILE A 306 -15.80 13.99 9.06
C ILE A 306 -14.60 13.96 8.11
N VAL A 307 -13.76 14.99 8.18
CA VAL A 307 -12.50 15.03 7.44
C VAL A 307 -11.39 14.52 8.35
N LEU A 308 -10.65 13.51 7.88
CA LEU A 308 -9.49 12.94 8.55
C LEU A 308 -8.25 13.22 7.71
N THR A 309 -7.12 13.59 8.33
CA THR A 309 -5.87 13.82 7.61
C THR A 309 -4.74 12.90 8.07
N ASP A 310 -3.87 12.52 7.13
CA ASP A 310 -2.73 11.64 7.41
C ASP A 310 -1.55 12.36 8.08
N GLN A 311 -1.61 13.69 8.09
CA GLN A 311 -0.67 14.61 8.74
C GLN A 311 -1.45 15.64 9.55
N LYS A 312 -0.77 16.43 10.38
CA LYS A 312 -1.41 17.51 11.14
C LYS A 312 -2.21 18.42 10.20
N VAL A 313 -3.49 18.59 10.48
CA VAL A 313 -4.43 19.31 9.61
C VAL A 313 -3.92 20.74 9.40
N PRO A 314 -3.70 21.17 8.16
CA PRO A 314 -3.50 22.58 7.87
C PRO A 314 -4.73 23.36 8.33
N ALA A 315 -4.54 24.54 8.90
CA ALA A 315 -5.65 25.44 9.20
C ALA A 315 -6.54 25.65 7.94
N ILE A 316 -7.85 25.88 8.13
CA ILE A 316 -8.86 25.87 7.05
C ILE A 316 -8.52 26.83 5.92
N ASP A 317 -7.90 27.96 6.26
CA ASP A 317 -7.39 28.98 5.33
C ASP A 317 -6.30 28.45 4.38
N ARG A 318 -5.59 27.38 4.75
CA ARG A 318 -4.58 26.70 3.92
C ARG A 318 -5.14 25.58 3.05
N LEU A 319 -6.44 25.28 3.16
CA LEU A 319 -7.18 24.32 2.34
C LEU A 319 -8.09 25.03 1.32
N ASP A 320 -7.73 26.25 0.93
CA ASP A 320 -8.47 27.12 0.01
C ASP A 320 -8.81 26.49 -1.36
N HIS A 321 -8.00 25.53 -1.80
CA HIS A 321 -8.23 24.72 -3.00
C HIS A 321 -9.44 23.77 -2.89
N LEU A 322 -9.93 23.48 -1.68
CA LEU A 322 -11.13 22.67 -1.43
C LEU A 322 -12.36 23.58 -1.38
N LYS A 323 -12.99 23.77 -2.55
CA LYS A 323 -14.08 24.76 -2.77
C LYS A 323 -15.29 24.53 -1.87
N TRP A 324 -15.55 23.29 -1.48
CA TRP A 324 -16.71 22.91 -0.68
C TRP A 324 -16.60 23.30 0.81
N LEU A 325 -15.40 23.53 1.35
CA LEU A 325 -15.21 23.83 2.79
C LEU A 325 -16.07 25.01 3.27
N LYS A 326 -16.23 26.05 2.45
CA LYS A 326 -17.02 27.25 2.78
C LYS A 326 -18.52 26.96 2.96
N ARG A 327 -18.99 25.80 2.48
CA ARG A 327 -20.38 25.36 2.55
C ARG A 327 -20.66 24.50 3.78
N PHE A 328 -19.69 24.36 4.68
CA PHE A 328 -19.85 23.63 5.93
C PHE A 328 -19.51 24.52 7.13
N LYS A 329 -20.17 24.26 8.25
CA LYS A 329 -19.84 24.79 9.57
C LYS A 329 -19.00 23.78 10.33
N VAL A 330 -17.93 24.23 10.96
CA VAL A 330 -17.08 23.40 11.83
C VAL A 330 -17.77 23.20 13.18
N GLU A 331 -17.99 21.94 13.57
CA GLU A 331 -18.51 21.56 14.90
C GLU A 331 -17.38 21.19 15.87
N LYS A 332 -16.36 20.48 15.39
CA LYS A 332 -15.20 20.04 16.17
C LYS A 332 -13.95 20.08 15.29
N GLU A 333 -12.84 20.51 15.87
CA GLU A 333 -11.53 20.53 15.23
C GLU A 333 -10.45 20.06 16.21
N THR A 334 -9.63 19.12 15.74
CA THR A 334 -8.41 18.66 16.40
C THR A 334 -7.25 18.75 15.41
N ASP A 335 -6.07 18.29 15.85
CA ASP A 335 -4.88 18.23 14.99
C ASP A 335 -5.02 17.30 13.79
N PHE A 336 -5.97 16.35 13.76
CA PHE A 336 -6.11 15.34 12.70
C PHE A 336 -7.55 15.20 12.16
N VAL A 337 -8.52 15.80 12.85
CA VAL A 337 -9.95 15.61 12.57
C VAL A 337 -10.68 16.95 12.47
N LYS A 338 -11.54 17.09 11.46
CA LYS A 338 -12.57 18.14 11.39
C LYS A 338 -13.93 17.51 11.23
N ILE A 339 -14.85 17.82 12.14
CA ILE A 339 -16.26 17.44 12.03
C ILE A 339 -17.02 18.65 11.50
N LEU A 340 -17.65 18.46 10.35
CA LEU A 340 -18.28 19.50 9.56
C LEU A 340 -19.77 19.17 9.41
N LYS A 341 -20.61 20.19 9.55
CA LYS A 341 -22.05 20.11 9.28
C LYS A 341 -22.40 20.95 8.05
N PRO A 342 -23.19 20.44 7.09
CA PRO A 342 -23.65 21.23 5.97
C PRO A 342 -24.28 22.55 6.44
N SER A 343 -23.82 23.67 5.90
CA SER A 343 -24.47 24.97 6.09
C SER A 343 -25.75 24.95 5.25
N GLY A 344 -26.91 25.09 5.93
CA GLY A 344 -28.22 25.12 5.29
C GLY A 344 -28.46 26.31 4.38
#